data_AF-A0A093TED6-F1
#
_entry.id   AF-A0A093TED6-F1
#
_cell.length_a   1.000
_cell.length_b   1.000
_cell.length_c   1.000
_cell.angle_alpha   90.00
_cell.angle_beta   90.00
_cell.angle_gamma   90.00
#
_symmetry.space_group_name_H-M   'P 1'
#
loop_
_entity.id
_entity.type
_entity.pdbx_description
1 polymer ?
#
loop_
_entity_poly.entity_id
_entity_poly.type
_entity_poly.pdbx_seq_one_letter_code
_entity_poly.pdbx_strand_id
1 'polypeptide(L)'
;QYTSALTYDAVQVMTEAFRNLRKQRIEISRRGNAGDCLANPAVPWGHGVEIERALKQVQVEGLTGNIKFDQNGKRINFTINIMELKSTGPRKIGYWSEVDKMVVNPLDGPLGNESSGLENKTIIVTTILESPYVMMKKNHEMLEGNDRYEGYCVDLATEIAKHCGFKYKLTIVGDGKYGARDADTKIWNGMVGELVYGKADIAIAPLTITLVREEVIDFSKPFMSLGISIMIKKPQKSKPGVFSFLDPLAYEIWMCIVFAYIGVSVVLFLVSRFSPYEWHTEEFEDGRETQTNESTNEFGIFNSLWFSLGAFMQQGCDISPRSLSGRIVGGVWWFFTLIIISSYTANLAAFLTVERMVSPIESAEDLSKQTEIAYGTLDSGSTKEFFRRSKIAVFDKMWTYMKSAEPSVFVRTTAEGVARVRKSKGKYAYLLESTMNEYIEQRKPCDTMKVGGNLDSKGYGIATPKGSSLR
;
A
#
# COMPACT_ATOMS: atom_id res chain seq x y z
N GLN A 1 40.97 5.93 40.12
CA GLN A 1 42.34 5.63 39.64
C GLN A 1 43.02 6.84 39.00
N TYR A 2 42.35 7.65 38.17
CA TYR A 2 42.96 8.85 37.55
C TYR A 2 43.54 9.89 38.53
N THR A 3 42.91 10.05 39.70
CA THR A 3 43.37 11.00 40.73
C THR A 3 44.73 10.64 41.29
N SER A 4 45.03 9.35 41.50
CA SER A 4 46.32 8.89 42.01
C SER A 4 47.47 9.15 41.03
N ALA A 5 47.22 8.99 39.73
CA ALA A 5 48.21 9.29 38.69
C ALA A 5 48.54 10.79 38.65
N LEU A 6 47.53 11.66 38.78
CA LEU A 6 47.74 13.10 38.88
C LEU A 6 48.50 13.49 40.15
N THR A 7 48.24 12.85 41.29
CA THR A 7 49.00 13.09 42.53
C THR A 7 50.48 12.73 42.35
N TYR A 8 50.77 11.63 41.66
CA TYR A 8 52.15 11.23 41.35
C TYR A 8 52.85 12.26 40.47
N ASP A 9 52.21 12.66 39.37
CA ASP A 9 52.71 13.69 38.45
C ASP A 9 52.88 15.06 39.15
N ALA A 10 52.00 15.40 40.09
CA ALA A 10 52.09 16.65 40.85
C ALA A 10 53.37 16.73 41.70
N VAL A 11 53.78 15.63 42.34
CA VAL A 11 55.03 15.57 43.11
C VAL A 11 56.24 15.77 42.20
N GLN A 12 56.21 15.20 40.99
CA GLN A 12 57.25 15.39 39.98
C GLN A 12 57.35 16.86 39.54
N VAL A 13 56.22 17.51 39.26
CA VAL A 13 56.15 18.94 38.90
C VAL A 13 56.66 19.83 40.05
N MET A 14 56.23 19.57 41.29
CA MET A 14 56.69 20.32 42.46
C MET A 14 58.20 20.19 42.66
N THR A 15 58.74 18.99 42.50
CA THR A 15 60.18 18.74 42.62
C THR A 15 60.98 19.50 41.55
N GLU A 16 60.51 19.47 40.30
CA GLU A 16 61.20 20.17 39.21
C GLU A 16 61.11 21.69 39.35
N ALA A 17 60.00 22.23 39.85
CA ALA A 17 59.87 23.67 40.14
C ALA A 17 60.91 24.14 41.17
N PHE A 18 61.06 23.42 42.30
CA PHE A 18 62.08 23.77 43.30
C PHE A 18 63.51 23.54 42.78
N ARG A 19 63.72 22.54 41.92
CA ARG A 19 65.00 22.32 41.24
C ARG A 19 65.35 23.51 40.33
N ASN A 20 64.37 24.05 39.59
CA ASN A 20 64.57 25.21 38.72
C ASN A 20 64.85 26.50 39.50
N LEU A 21 64.16 26.73 40.62
CA LEU A 21 64.46 27.86 41.51
C LEU A 21 65.90 27.81 42.04
N ARG A 22 66.38 26.63 42.43
CA ARG A 22 67.79 26.44 42.82
C ARG A 22 68.77 26.67 41.67
N LYS A 23 68.46 26.20 40.46
CA LYS A 23 69.27 26.46 39.25
C LYS A 23 69.36 27.97 38.94
N GLN A 24 68.27 28.71 39.15
CA GLN A 24 68.20 30.16 38.99
C GLN A 24 68.80 30.95 40.17
N ARG A 25 69.31 30.26 41.20
CA ARG A 25 69.86 30.85 42.44
C ARG A 25 68.88 31.78 43.17
N ILE A 26 67.58 31.50 43.08
CA ILE A 26 66.54 32.23 43.82
C ILE A 26 66.42 31.63 45.22
N GLU A 27 66.76 32.41 46.25
CA GLU A 27 66.62 31.98 47.64
C GLU A 27 65.18 32.17 48.11
N ILE A 28 64.51 31.06 48.47
CA ILE A 28 63.11 31.05 48.93
C ILE A 28 62.98 30.97 50.46
N SER A 29 64.04 31.32 51.19
CA SER A 29 64.04 31.29 52.66
C SER A 29 63.13 32.40 53.20
N ARG A 30 62.04 32.02 53.85
CA ARG A 30 61.14 32.97 54.50
C ARG A 30 61.79 33.47 55.79
N ARG A 31 62.16 34.75 55.81
CA ARG A 31 62.66 35.42 57.03
C ARG A 31 61.49 35.72 57.96
N GLY A 32 61.12 34.76 58.82
CA GLY A 32 60.11 34.91 59.88
C GLY A 32 58.88 34.01 59.75
N ASN A 33 58.07 33.98 60.82
CA ASN A 33 56.82 33.21 60.89
C ASN A 33 55.71 33.87 60.07
N ALA A 34 54.73 33.08 59.61
CA ALA A 34 53.69 33.55 58.70
C ALA A 34 52.65 34.49 59.31
N GLY A 35 52.57 34.55 60.65
CA GLY A 35 51.51 35.26 61.35
C GLY A 35 50.17 34.54 61.27
N ASP A 36 49.09 35.25 61.62
CA ASP A 36 47.71 34.79 61.53
C ASP A 36 47.17 35.00 60.11
N CYS A 37 46.38 34.05 59.60
CA CYS A 37 45.72 34.16 58.30
C CYS A 37 44.66 35.27 58.26
N LEU A 38 44.18 35.73 59.43
CA LEU A 38 43.22 36.83 59.59
C LEU A 38 43.88 38.20 59.84
N ALA A 39 45.21 38.31 59.66
CA ALA A 39 45.89 39.59 59.75
C ALA A 39 45.28 40.63 58.79
N ASN A 40 45.07 41.87 59.25
CA ASN A 40 44.43 42.92 58.46
C ASN A 40 45.27 44.22 58.45
N PRO A 41 45.90 44.60 57.32
CA PRO A 41 45.93 43.87 56.05
C PRO A 41 46.94 42.71 56.07
N ALA A 42 46.56 41.58 55.46
CA ALA A 42 47.47 40.44 55.28
C ALA A 42 48.59 40.84 54.31
N VAL A 43 49.85 40.70 54.72
CA VAL A 43 51.00 41.02 53.89
C VAL A 43 51.39 39.78 53.06
N PRO A 44 51.25 39.81 51.72
CA PRO A 44 51.59 38.67 50.88
C PRO A 44 53.10 38.43 50.84
N TRP A 45 53.50 37.17 50.72
CA TRP A 45 54.90 36.80 50.58
C TRP A 45 55.35 36.92 49.12
N GLY A 46 56.19 37.92 48.81
CA GLY A 46 56.61 38.24 47.44
C GLY A 46 57.27 37.10 46.66
N HIS A 47 58.01 36.20 47.33
CA HIS A 47 58.61 35.04 46.67
C HIS A 47 57.56 34.01 46.20
N GLY A 48 56.32 34.06 46.70
CA GLY A 48 55.22 33.21 46.21
C GLY A 48 54.94 33.40 44.71
N VAL A 49 55.08 34.63 44.20
CA VAL A 49 54.89 34.94 42.78
C VAL A 49 55.99 34.31 41.92
N GLU A 50 57.24 34.28 42.41
CA GLU A 50 58.35 33.60 41.73
C GLU A 50 58.18 32.07 41.74
N ILE A 51 57.67 31.50 42.83
CA ILE A 51 57.37 30.06 42.91
C ILE A 51 56.27 29.68 41.92
N GLU A 52 55.20 30.47 41.85
CA GLU A 52 54.13 30.27 40.87
C GLU A 52 54.65 30.37 39.43
N ARG A 53 55.51 31.35 39.14
CA ARG A 53 56.16 31.50 37.83
C ARG A 53 57.01 30.28 37.47
N ALA A 54 57.80 29.78 38.41
CA ALA A 54 58.61 28.58 38.21
C ALA A 54 57.75 27.33 37.98
N LEU A 55 56.62 27.18 38.70
CA LEU A 55 55.66 26.09 38.50
C LEU A 55 55.05 26.10 37.09
N LYS A 56 54.62 27.28 36.61
CA LYS A 56 54.02 27.42 35.27
C LYS A 56 55.01 27.16 34.12
N GLN A 57 56.31 27.28 34.38
CA GLN A 57 57.37 27.00 33.41
C GLN A 57 57.80 25.53 33.37
N VAL A 58 57.33 24.69 34.30
CA VAL A 58 57.67 23.27 34.30
C VAL A 58 57.06 22.58 33.08
N GLN A 59 57.91 21.87 32.34
CA GLN A 59 57.50 20.95 31.30
C GLN A 59 58.18 19.60 31.52
N VAL A 60 57.38 18.57 31.81
CA VAL A 60 57.84 17.22 32.12
C VAL A 60 56.89 16.17 31.51
N GLU A 61 57.41 14.97 31.30
CA GLU A 61 56.63 13.78 30.95
C GLU A 61 56.32 12.99 32.23
N GLY A 62 55.04 12.68 32.44
CA GLY A 62 54.54 11.90 33.59
C GLY A 62 53.60 10.76 33.17
N LEU A 63 52.86 10.20 34.11
CA LEU A 63 51.87 9.14 33.86
C LEU A 63 50.73 9.62 32.95
N THR A 64 50.42 10.91 33.01
CA THR A 64 49.43 11.55 32.13
C THR A 64 49.99 12.05 30.80
N GLY A 65 51.24 11.69 30.48
CA GLY A 65 51.97 12.17 29.30
C GLY A 65 52.55 13.56 29.53
N ASN A 66 52.60 14.37 28.48
CA ASN A 66 53.17 15.71 28.52
C ASN A 66 52.38 16.64 29.46
N ILE A 67 53.10 17.37 30.31
CA ILE A 67 52.54 18.34 31.25
C ILE A 67 53.11 19.70 30.91
N LYS A 68 52.22 20.64 30.57
CA LYS A 68 52.53 22.05 30.32
C LYS A 68 51.40 22.91 30.85
N PHE A 69 51.71 24.12 31.31
CA PHE A 69 50.73 25.05 31.87
C PHE A 69 50.59 26.34 31.05
N ASP A 70 49.42 26.94 31.09
CA ASP A 70 49.18 28.30 30.60
C ASP A 70 49.55 29.35 31.67
N GLN A 71 49.32 30.63 31.36
CA GLN A 71 49.56 31.74 32.28
C GLN A 71 48.69 31.70 33.54
N ASN A 72 47.61 30.93 33.54
CA ASN A 72 46.67 30.79 34.67
C ASN A 72 46.92 29.49 35.46
N GLY A 73 47.89 28.66 35.06
CA GLY A 73 48.14 27.36 35.69
C GLY A 73 47.21 26.23 35.22
N LYS A 74 46.45 26.43 34.14
CA LYS A 74 45.66 25.37 33.49
C LYS A 74 46.58 24.50 32.64
N ARG A 75 46.35 23.18 32.65
CA ARG A 75 47.09 22.27 31.77
C ARG A 75 46.69 22.48 30.32
N ILE A 76 47.70 22.56 29.46
CA ILE A 76 47.59 22.66 28.01
C ILE A 76 48.46 21.57 27.35
N ASN A 77 48.22 21.30 26.07
CA ASN A 77 48.97 20.30 25.30
C ASN A 77 48.91 18.88 25.90
N PHE A 78 47.73 18.50 26.39
CA PHE A 78 47.45 17.15 26.89
C PHE A 78 46.71 16.34 25.81
N THR A 79 46.82 15.01 25.92
CA THR A 79 46.17 14.08 24.99
C THR A 79 45.25 13.15 25.76
N ILE A 80 43.98 13.07 25.37
CA ILE A 80 42.99 12.15 25.96
C ILE A 80 42.79 10.97 25.02
N ASN A 81 42.93 9.75 25.53
CA ASN A 81 42.62 8.55 24.75
C ASN A 81 41.10 8.28 24.75
N ILE A 82 40.56 7.96 23.58
CA ILE A 82 39.15 7.56 23.42
C ILE A 82 39.10 6.04 23.48
N MET A 83 38.33 5.51 24.43
CA MET A 83 38.21 4.07 24.70
C MET A 83 36.79 3.61 24.38
N GLU A 84 36.68 2.51 23.64
CA GLU A 84 35.42 1.83 23.37
C GLU A 84 35.41 0.48 24.09
N LEU A 85 34.30 0.15 24.75
CA LEU A 85 34.13 -1.15 25.38
C LEU A 85 33.62 -2.16 24.33
N LYS A 86 34.42 -3.19 24.05
CA LYS A 86 34.03 -4.34 23.24
C LYS A 86 33.89 -5.59 24.11
N SER A 87 33.42 -6.69 23.54
CA SER A 87 33.30 -7.99 24.22
C SER A 87 34.63 -8.52 24.79
N THR A 88 35.75 -8.18 24.16
CA THR A 88 37.10 -8.56 24.60
C THR A 88 37.68 -7.62 25.66
N GLY A 89 37.00 -6.52 25.98
CA GLY A 89 37.45 -5.50 26.93
C GLY A 89 37.54 -4.09 26.32
N PRO A 90 38.07 -3.11 27.08
CA PRO A 90 38.23 -1.74 26.61
C PRO A 90 39.38 -1.64 25.60
N ARG A 91 39.11 -1.08 24.43
CA ARG A 91 40.10 -0.84 23.37
C ARG A 91 40.19 0.64 23.03
N LYS A 92 41.41 1.14 22.79
CA LYS A 92 41.66 2.51 22.32
C LYS A 92 41.30 2.63 20.84
N ILE A 93 40.41 3.56 20.49
CA ILE A 93 39.96 3.81 19.10
C ILE A 93 40.53 5.11 18.51
N GLY A 94 41.07 5.98 19.36
CA GLY A 94 41.64 7.25 18.91
C GLY A 94 42.17 8.08 20.07
N TYR A 95 42.47 9.34 19.76
CA TYR A 95 42.86 10.33 20.76
C TYR A 95 42.22 11.68 20.46
N TRP A 96 42.15 12.51 21.49
CA TRP A 96 41.69 13.89 21.41
C TRP A 96 42.75 14.83 21.95
N SER A 97 43.02 15.88 21.18
CA SER A 97 43.92 16.98 21.55
C SER A 97 43.19 18.31 21.40
N GLU A 98 43.64 19.32 22.15
CA GLU A 98 43.05 20.66 22.10
C GLU A 98 43.15 21.30 20.70
N VAL A 99 44.27 21.04 20.01
CA VAL A 99 44.57 21.49 18.64
C VAL A 99 43.96 20.57 17.58
N ASP A 100 44.25 19.27 17.63
CA ASP A 100 43.87 18.33 16.55
C ASP A 100 42.41 17.87 16.63
N LYS A 101 41.70 18.23 17.72
CA LYS A 101 40.37 17.70 18.07
C LYS A 101 40.42 16.17 18.09
N MET A 102 39.35 15.49 17.65
CA MET A 102 39.27 14.04 17.67
C MET A 102 39.96 13.46 16.44
N VAL A 103 41.01 12.68 16.66
CA VAL A 103 41.69 11.91 15.64
C VAL A 103 41.44 10.42 15.91
N VAL A 104 40.74 9.77 14.98
CA VAL A 104 40.50 8.33 15.01
C VAL A 104 41.69 7.64 14.32
N ASN A 105 42.20 6.56 14.92
CA ASN A 105 43.31 5.83 14.30
C ASN A 105 42.84 5.23 12.96
N PRO A 106 43.57 5.37 11.83
CA PRO A 106 43.12 4.96 10.49
C PRO A 106 42.82 3.46 10.33
N LEU A 107 43.35 2.63 11.24
CA LEU A 107 43.03 1.20 11.30
C LEU A 107 41.60 0.92 11.76
N ASP A 108 40.89 1.92 12.29
CA ASP A 108 39.50 1.81 12.80
C ASP A 108 38.62 3.01 12.37
N GLY A 109 39.03 3.79 11.36
CA GLY A 109 38.17 4.80 10.71
C GLY A 109 37.19 4.16 9.71
N PRO A 110 36.11 4.84 9.28
CA PRO A 110 35.02 4.26 8.46
C PRO A 110 35.42 3.72 7.08
N LEU A 111 36.70 3.86 6.69
CA LEU A 111 37.24 3.44 5.39
C LEU A 111 38.26 2.30 5.48
N GLY A 112 38.57 1.79 6.68
CA GLY A 112 39.47 0.65 6.87
C GLY A 112 38.71 -0.66 7.10
N ASN A 113 38.47 -1.43 6.04
CA ASN A 113 37.93 -2.80 6.08
C ASN A 113 36.56 -2.98 6.78
N GLU A 114 35.51 -2.26 6.35
CA GLU A 114 34.13 -2.63 6.73
C GLU A 114 33.73 -4.04 6.25
N SER A 115 34.38 -4.56 5.21
CA SER A 115 34.14 -5.92 4.70
C SER A 115 34.37 -7.00 5.77
N SER A 116 35.38 -6.85 6.64
CA SER A 116 35.68 -7.85 7.68
C SER A 116 34.77 -7.74 8.91
N GLY A 117 34.18 -6.56 9.16
CA GLY A 117 33.26 -6.33 10.29
C GLY A 117 31.85 -6.85 10.02
N LEU A 118 31.40 -6.80 8.76
CA LEU A 118 30.07 -7.26 8.35
C LEU A 118 29.95 -8.80 8.35
N GLU A 119 31.03 -9.51 8.01
CA GLU A 119 31.04 -10.98 7.95
C GLU A 119 30.76 -11.66 9.31
N ASN A 120 31.09 -11.00 10.43
CA ASN A 120 30.94 -11.55 11.78
C ASN A 120 29.71 -11.05 12.55
N LYS A 121 28.96 -10.07 12.04
CA LYS A 121 27.77 -9.54 12.71
C LYS A 121 26.50 -10.12 12.09
N THR A 122 25.67 -10.77 12.90
CA THR A 122 24.34 -11.23 12.46
C THR A 122 23.39 -10.04 12.40
N ILE A 123 22.96 -9.68 11.19
CA ILE A 123 22.01 -8.60 10.92
C ILE A 123 20.59 -9.02 11.33
N ILE A 124 19.92 -8.17 12.09
CA ILE A 124 18.52 -8.39 12.50
C ILE A 124 17.61 -7.86 11.40
N VAL A 125 16.95 -8.79 10.70
CA VAL A 125 15.98 -8.49 9.64
C VAL A 125 14.59 -8.53 10.26
N THR A 126 13.92 -7.38 10.36
CA THR A 126 12.51 -7.32 10.79
C THR A 126 11.57 -7.49 9.60
N THR A 127 10.46 -8.20 9.82
CA THR A 127 9.42 -8.45 8.83
C THR A 127 8.07 -8.74 9.48
N ILE A 128 7.03 -8.95 8.68
CA ILE A 128 5.66 -9.22 9.12
C ILE A 128 5.10 -10.48 8.42
N LEU A 129 4.29 -11.28 9.12
CA LEU A 129 3.63 -12.45 8.55
C LEU A 129 2.49 -12.00 7.62
N GLU A 130 2.75 -12.06 6.31
CA GLU A 130 1.82 -11.66 5.27
C GLU A 130 2.01 -12.57 4.05
N SER A 131 1.00 -13.35 3.66
CA SER A 131 1.10 -14.21 2.47
C SER A 131 1.04 -13.39 1.18
N PRO A 132 1.85 -13.67 0.14
CA PRO A 132 2.89 -14.70 0.03
C PRO A 132 4.32 -14.21 0.39
N TYR A 133 4.44 -13.05 1.04
CA TYR A 133 5.72 -12.42 1.35
C TYR A 133 6.49 -13.19 2.43
N VAL A 134 5.86 -13.43 3.57
CA VAL A 134 6.41 -14.24 4.67
C VAL A 134 5.29 -15.09 5.26
N MET A 135 5.51 -16.39 5.29
CA MET A 135 4.60 -17.40 5.79
C MET A 135 5.36 -18.35 6.71
N MET A 136 4.65 -18.97 7.64
CA MET A 136 5.19 -20.06 8.45
C MET A 136 5.14 -21.35 7.62
N LYS A 137 6.23 -22.12 7.59
CA LYS A 137 6.21 -23.48 7.02
C LYS A 137 5.28 -24.38 7.82
N LYS A 138 4.67 -25.37 7.17
CA LYS A 138 3.78 -26.33 7.85
C LYS A 138 4.45 -27.10 8.98
N ASN A 139 5.75 -27.40 8.83
CA ASN A 139 6.57 -28.12 9.80
C ASN A 139 7.48 -27.18 10.61
N HIS A 140 7.07 -25.93 10.85
CA HIS A 140 7.89 -24.92 11.54
C HIS A 140 8.32 -25.33 12.96
N GLU A 141 7.61 -26.24 13.62
CA GLU A 141 7.95 -26.74 14.96
C GLU A 141 9.18 -27.67 14.94
N MET A 142 9.45 -28.31 13.80
CA MET A 142 10.59 -29.21 13.60
C MET A 142 11.84 -28.46 13.09
N LEU A 143 11.69 -27.19 12.74
CA LEU A 143 12.75 -26.36 12.15
C LEU A 143 13.15 -25.25 13.13
N GLU A 144 14.39 -24.79 13.05
CA GLU A 144 14.91 -23.74 13.91
C GLU A 144 15.34 -22.50 13.13
N GLY A 145 15.35 -21.35 13.79
CA GLY A 145 15.86 -20.10 13.21
C GLY A 145 15.06 -19.62 11.99
N ASN A 146 15.78 -19.32 10.90
CA ASN A 146 15.25 -18.74 9.66
C ASN A 146 14.45 -19.77 8.85
N ASP A 147 14.76 -21.06 8.97
CA ASP A 147 14.17 -22.13 8.15
C ASP A 147 12.68 -22.36 8.44
N ARG A 148 12.17 -21.80 9.55
CA ARG A 148 10.75 -21.83 9.93
C ARG A 148 9.85 -21.00 9.00
N TYR A 149 10.44 -20.05 8.27
CA TYR A 149 9.72 -19.14 7.40
C TYR A 149 9.91 -19.52 5.93
N GLU A 150 8.91 -19.19 5.11
CA GLU A 150 8.94 -19.33 3.64
C GLU A 150 8.20 -18.15 2.98
N GLY A 151 8.54 -17.82 1.73
CA GLY A 151 7.85 -16.79 0.97
C GLY A 151 8.79 -15.84 0.23
N TYR A 152 8.20 -14.92 -0.54
CA TYR A 152 8.94 -14.03 -1.43
C TYR A 152 10.02 -13.21 -0.72
N CYS A 153 9.74 -12.66 0.46
CA CYS A 153 10.71 -11.86 1.21
C CYS A 153 11.80 -12.72 1.88
N VAL A 154 11.52 -14.00 2.15
CA VAL A 154 12.51 -14.96 2.69
C VAL A 154 13.54 -15.31 1.62
N ASP A 155 13.07 -15.57 0.39
CA ASP A 155 13.95 -15.83 -0.75
C ASP A 155 14.76 -14.57 -1.09
N LEU A 156 14.12 -13.40 -1.10
CA LEU A 156 14.78 -12.12 -1.33
C LEU A 156 15.86 -11.82 -0.27
N ALA A 157 15.59 -12.06 1.01
CA ALA A 157 16.59 -11.88 2.07
C ALA A 157 17.79 -12.81 1.88
N THR A 158 17.56 -14.04 1.41
CA THR A 158 18.63 -15.00 1.11
C THR A 158 19.53 -14.51 -0.04
N GLU A 159 18.94 -14.00 -1.13
CA GLU A 159 19.71 -13.47 -2.26
C GLU A 159 20.48 -12.19 -1.90
N ILE A 160 19.90 -11.28 -1.11
CA ILE A 160 20.61 -10.09 -0.63
C ILE A 160 21.78 -10.48 0.27
N ALA A 161 21.55 -11.39 1.22
CA ALA A 161 22.61 -11.87 2.12
C ALA A 161 23.75 -12.55 1.35
N LYS A 162 23.42 -13.32 0.32
CA LYS A 162 24.40 -13.98 -0.58
C LYS A 162 25.21 -12.97 -1.39
N HIS A 163 24.57 -11.92 -1.90
CA HIS A 163 25.25 -10.89 -2.71
C HIS A 163 26.13 -9.97 -1.86
N CYS A 164 25.68 -9.61 -0.65
CA CYS A 164 26.38 -8.68 0.24
C CYS A 164 27.31 -9.36 1.25
N GLY A 165 27.23 -10.69 1.41
CA GLY A 165 28.15 -11.45 2.26
C GLY A 165 27.91 -11.32 3.77
N PHE A 166 26.67 -11.20 4.24
CA PHE A 166 26.36 -11.08 5.67
C PHE A 166 25.48 -12.22 6.21
N LYS A 167 25.61 -12.51 7.50
CA LYS A 167 24.68 -13.42 8.22
C LYS A 167 23.48 -12.64 8.69
N TYR A 168 22.30 -13.27 8.70
CA TYR A 168 21.08 -12.60 9.11
C TYR A 168 20.17 -13.49 9.95
N LYS A 169 19.32 -12.85 10.75
CA LYS A 169 18.26 -13.50 11.53
C LYS A 169 16.93 -12.83 11.23
N LEU A 170 15.96 -13.62 10.78
CA LEU A 170 14.58 -13.15 10.59
C LEU A 170 13.90 -12.99 11.94
N THR A 171 13.26 -11.84 12.13
CA THR A 171 12.49 -11.48 13.31
C THR A 171 11.14 -10.93 12.87
N ILE A 172 10.08 -11.32 13.59
CA ILE A 172 8.73 -10.84 13.32
C ILE A 172 8.48 -9.62 14.20
N VAL A 173 7.95 -8.56 13.60
CA VAL A 173 7.57 -7.33 14.30
C VAL A 173 6.63 -7.62 15.47
N GLY A 174 6.92 -7.05 16.64
CA GLY A 174 6.24 -7.42 17.88
C GLY A 174 4.75 -7.08 17.95
N ASP A 175 4.34 -5.95 17.36
CA ASP A 175 2.96 -5.44 17.40
C ASP A 175 2.12 -5.81 16.16
N GLY A 176 2.70 -6.52 15.19
CA GLY A 176 2.03 -6.90 13.95
C GLY A 176 1.66 -5.72 13.04
N LYS A 177 2.32 -4.56 13.16
CA LYS A 177 2.02 -3.36 12.35
C LYS A 177 3.17 -2.99 11.42
N TYR A 178 2.82 -2.39 10.28
CA TYR A 178 3.80 -1.86 9.34
C TYR A 178 4.59 -0.68 9.91
N GLY A 179 3.90 0.18 10.65
CA GLY A 179 4.47 1.39 11.25
C GLY A 179 3.74 2.64 10.80
N ALA A 180 3.17 3.32 11.78
CA ALA A 180 2.51 4.61 11.70
C ALA A 180 2.98 5.46 12.88
N ARG A 181 3.00 6.77 12.65
CA ARG A 181 3.35 7.74 13.69
C ARG A 181 2.11 8.06 14.49
N ASP A 182 2.18 7.89 15.81
CA ASP A 182 1.15 8.34 16.72
C ASP A 182 0.96 9.86 16.63
N ALA A 183 -0.29 10.33 16.65
CA ALA A 183 -0.60 11.73 16.39
C ALA A 183 -0.13 12.64 17.54
N ASP A 184 -0.24 12.17 18.78
CA ASP A 184 -0.02 12.95 19.99
C ASP A 184 1.42 12.80 20.48
N THR A 185 1.86 11.56 20.67
CA THR A 185 3.19 11.25 21.21
C THR A 185 4.29 11.33 20.16
N LYS A 186 3.93 11.37 18.87
CA LYS A 186 4.85 11.32 17.73
C LYS A 186 5.73 10.06 17.68
N ILE A 187 5.42 9.04 18.46
CA ILE A 187 6.14 7.77 18.52
C ILE A 187 5.77 6.91 17.31
N TRP A 188 6.79 6.36 16.64
CA TRP A 188 6.59 5.36 15.60
C TRP A 188 6.41 3.96 16.18
N ASN A 189 5.41 3.24 15.70
CA ASN A 189 5.20 1.82 16.01
C ASN A 189 5.62 0.92 14.83
N GLY A 190 5.35 -0.38 14.92
CA GLY A 190 5.61 -1.34 13.85
C GLY A 190 7.07 -1.45 13.42
N MET A 191 7.27 -1.97 12.22
CA MET A 191 8.61 -2.16 11.62
C MET A 191 9.38 -0.83 11.49
N VAL A 192 8.69 0.28 11.18
CA VAL A 192 9.32 1.61 11.14
C VAL A 192 9.91 1.98 12.50
N GLY A 193 9.17 1.79 13.59
CA GLY A 193 9.66 2.05 14.94
C GLY A 193 10.86 1.17 15.31
N GLU A 194 10.88 -0.10 14.87
CA GLU A 194 12.01 -0.99 15.12
C GLU A 194 13.31 -0.51 14.46
N LEU A 195 13.24 0.08 13.27
CA LEU A 195 14.40 0.69 12.61
C LEU A 195 14.80 2.04 13.25
N VAL A 196 13.83 2.89 13.56
CA VAL A 196 14.09 4.21 14.15
C VAL A 196 14.76 4.10 15.53
N TYR A 197 14.37 3.12 16.34
CA TYR A 197 14.90 2.93 17.69
C TYR A 197 16.02 1.88 17.78
N GLY A 198 16.58 1.44 16.64
CA GLY A 198 17.71 0.50 16.60
C GLY A 198 17.42 -0.88 17.17
N LYS A 199 16.16 -1.34 17.11
CA LYS A 199 15.76 -2.71 17.48
C LYS A 199 16.02 -3.72 16.36
N ALA A 200 15.98 -3.25 15.11
CA ALA A 200 16.29 -4.02 13.91
C ALA A 200 17.28 -3.25 13.02
N ASP A 201 18.08 -3.97 12.26
CA ASP A 201 19.14 -3.40 11.41
C ASP A 201 18.64 -3.13 9.98
N ILE A 202 17.66 -3.90 9.50
CA ILE A 202 17.06 -3.79 8.16
C ILE A 202 15.63 -4.35 8.17
N ALA A 203 14.74 -3.81 7.33
CA ALA A 203 13.40 -4.35 7.11
C ALA A 203 13.23 -4.81 5.66
N ILE A 204 13.07 -6.13 5.50
CA ILE A 204 12.75 -6.77 4.21
C ILE A 204 11.31 -7.29 4.32
N ALA A 205 10.39 -6.47 3.85
CA ALA A 205 8.95 -6.67 4.01
C ALA A 205 8.18 -5.96 2.88
N PRO A 206 6.88 -6.23 2.69
CA PRO A 206 6.01 -5.44 1.81
C PRO A 206 5.75 -4.04 2.42
N LEU A 207 6.80 -3.23 2.54
CA LEU A 207 6.75 -1.91 3.15
C LEU A 207 6.69 -0.83 2.07
N THR A 208 5.54 -0.16 1.97
CA THR A 208 5.34 0.95 1.02
C THR A 208 6.26 2.12 1.34
N ILE A 209 6.98 2.62 0.33
CA ILE A 209 7.74 3.87 0.42
C ILE A 209 6.74 5.03 0.51
N THR A 210 6.90 5.90 1.51
CA THR A 210 6.06 7.08 1.70
C THR A 210 6.91 8.25 2.21
N LEU A 211 6.50 9.48 1.89
CA LEU A 211 7.22 10.69 2.31
C LEU A 211 7.48 10.74 3.83
N VAL A 212 6.47 10.42 4.65
CA VAL A 212 6.59 10.47 6.11
C VAL A 212 7.53 9.41 6.69
N ARG A 213 7.74 8.30 5.97
CA ARG A 213 8.68 7.25 6.37
C ARG A 213 10.10 7.60 5.96
N GLU A 214 10.30 8.16 4.75
CA GLU A 214 11.60 8.63 4.27
C GLU A 214 12.22 9.72 5.17
N GLU A 215 11.40 10.46 5.93
CA GLU A 215 11.92 11.43 6.91
C GLU A 215 12.72 10.76 8.04
N VAL A 216 12.36 9.52 8.44
CA VAL A 216 12.87 8.85 9.64
C VAL A 216 13.70 7.60 9.37
N ILE A 217 13.54 6.97 8.20
CA ILE A 217 14.28 5.79 7.73
C ILE A 217 14.65 5.97 6.26
N ASP A 218 15.70 5.29 5.82
CA ASP A 218 16.12 5.31 4.42
C ASP A 218 15.52 4.12 3.66
N PHE A 219 15.23 4.32 2.37
CA PHE A 219 14.76 3.26 1.48
C PHE A 219 15.75 3.01 0.33
N SER A 220 15.81 1.75 -0.10
CA SER A 220 16.39 1.35 -1.38
C SER A 220 15.54 1.87 -2.54
N LYS A 221 16.03 1.66 -3.78
CA LYS A 221 15.15 1.76 -4.95
C LYS A 221 14.02 0.73 -4.84
N PRO A 222 12.80 1.06 -5.31
CA PRO A 222 11.67 0.16 -5.23
C PRO A 222 11.94 -1.11 -6.05
N PHE A 223 11.68 -2.28 -5.47
CA PHE A 223 11.87 -3.57 -6.14
C PHE A 223 10.57 -4.13 -6.75
N MET A 224 9.42 -3.59 -6.34
CA MET A 224 8.10 -4.00 -6.83
C MET A 224 7.17 -2.78 -6.89
N SER A 225 6.59 -2.53 -8.07
CA SER A 225 5.64 -1.44 -8.28
C SER A 225 4.20 -1.91 -8.08
N LEU A 226 3.37 -1.08 -7.47
CA LEU A 226 1.98 -1.40 -7.10
C LEU A 226 1.16 -0.12 -6.93
N GLY A 227 -0.12 -0.25 -6.64
CA GLY A 227 -0.96 0.89 -6.26
C GLY A 227 -2.15 0.46 -5.41
N ILE A 228 -2.90 1.42 -4.89
CA ILE A 228 -4.16 1.13 -4.19
C ILE A 228 -5.17 0.60 -5.21
N SER A 229 -5.77 -0.54 -4.89
CA SER A 229 -6.78 -1.22 -5.68
C SER A 229 -8.04 -1.47 -4.86
N ILE A 230 -9.13 -1.79 -5.56
CA ILE A 230 -10.43 -2.05 -4.96
C ILE A 230 -10.72 -3.55 -5.07
N MET A 231 -10.93 -4.21 -3.93
CA MET A 231 -11.40 -5.59 -3.87
C MET A 231 -12.89 -5.61 -3.54
N ILE A 232 -13.65 -6.30 -4.39
CA ILE A 232 -15.06 -6.62 -4.14
C ILE A 232 -15.25 -8.13 -4.12
N LYS A 233 -16.42 -8.56 -3.66
CA LYS A 233 -16.85 -9.94 -3.85
C LYS A 233 -17.12 -10.14 -5.34
N LYS A 234 -16.56 -11.21 -5.92
CA LYS A 234 -16.84 -11.58 -7.30
C LYS A 234 -18.36 -11.78 -7.47
N PRO A 235 -19.01 -11.02 -8.37
CA PRO A 235 -20.45 -11.16 -8.57
C PRO A 235 -20.75 -12.58 -9.01
N GLN A 236 -21.81 -13.16 -8.44
CA GLN A 236 -22.31 -14.43 -8.94
C GLN A 236 -22.95 -14.18 -10.30
N LYS A 237 -22.81 -15.15 -11.21
CA LYS A 237 -23.50 -15.09 -12.49
C LYS A 237 -25.00 -14.96 -12.20
N SER A 238 -25.60 -13.88 -12.68
CA SER A 238 -27.03 -13.64 -12.48
C SER A 238 -27.80 -14.74 -13.21
N LYS A 239 -28.71 -15.42 -12.49
CA LYS A 239 -29.68 -16.27 -13.15
C LYS A 239 -30.56 -15.39 -14.04
N PRO A 240 -30.87 -15.81 -15.28
CA PRO A 240 -31.77 -15.06 -16.14
C PRO A 240 -33.08 -14.78 -15.40
N GLY A 241 -33.58 -13.55 -15.50
CA GLY A 241 -34.88 -13.17 -14.94
C GLY A 241 -36.03 -13.87 -15.66
N VAL A 242 -37.24 -13.82 -15.09
CA VAL A 242 -38.44 -14.46 -15.68
C VAL A 242 -38.73 -13.97 -17.12
N PHE A 243 -38.34 -12.73 -17.43
CA PHE A 243 -38.51 -12.11 -18.74
C PHE A 243 -37.25 -12.11 -19.62
N SER A 244 -36.22 -12.91 -19.28
CA SER A 244 -34.96 -12.91 -20.04
C SER A 244 -35.09 -13.36 -21.50
N PHE A 245 -36.22 -13.97 -21.87
CA PHE A 245 -36.52 -14.30 -23.26
C PHE A 245 -36.78 -13.05 -24.12
N LEU A 246 -37.07 -11.88 -23.51
CA LEU A 246 -37.23 -10.62 -24.24
C LEU A 246 -35.89 -9.90 -24.49
N ASP A 247 -34.85 -10.20 -23.70
CA ASP A 247 -33.51 -9.59 -23.76
C ASP A 247 -32.77 -9.69 -25.11
N PRO A 248 -32.98 -10.73 -25.96
CA PRO A 248 -32.28 -10.85 -27.25
C PRO A 248 -32.60 -9.74 -28.27
N LEU A 249 -33.65 -8.96 -28.04
CA LEU A 249 -34.02 -7.80 -28.84
C LEU A 249 -34.18 -6.57 -27.93
N ALA A 250 -33.67 -5.43 -28.40
CA ALA A 250 -33.78 -4.17 -27.67
C ALA A 250 -35.24 -3.74 -27.53
N TYR A 251 -35.54 -3.01 -26.45
CA TYR A 251 -36.90 -2.55 -26.14
C TYR A 251 -37.50 -1.71 -27.26
N GLU A 252 -36.68 -0.89 -27.92
CA GLU A 252 -37.07 -0.07 -29.06
C GLU A 252 -37.55 -0.92 -30.25
N ILE A 253 -36.90 -2.06 -30.48
CA ILE A 253 -37.29 -2.99 -31.57
C ILE A 253 -38.64 -3.63 -31.24
N TRP A 254 -38.86 -4.03 -29.98
CA TRP A 254 -40.16 -4.53 -29.54
C TRP A 254 -41.28 -3.53 -29.79
N MET A 255 -41.06 -2.25 -29.46
CA MET A 255 -42.03 -1.19 -29.75
C MET A 255 -42.27 -1.01 -31.25
N CYS A 256 -41.21 -1.04 -32.07
CA CYS A 256 -41.33 -0.98 -33.53
C CYS A 256 -42.11 -2.16 -34.10
N ILE A 257 -41.93 -3.38 -33.57
CA ILE A 257 -42.69 -4.57 -34.00
C ILE A 257 -44.18 -4.38 -33.72
N VAL A 258 -44.55 -3.85 -32.53
CA VAL A 258 -45.96 -3.57 -32.18
C VAL A 258 -46.57 -2.52 -33.11
N PHE A 259 -45.85 -1.42 -33.39
CA PHE A 259 -46.34 -0.40 -34.33
C PHE A 259 -46.45 -0.91 -35.76
N ALA A 260 -45.45 -1.67 -36.23
CA ALA A 260 -45.47 -2.27 -37.56
C ALA A 260 -46.61 -3.29 -37.70
N TYR A 261 -46.85 -4.11 -36.68
CA TYR A 261 -47.97 -5.05 -36.62
C TYR A 261 -49.31 -4.34 -36.80
N ILE A 262 -49.61 -3.33 -35.97
CA ILE A 262 -50.85 -2.55 -36.07
C ILE A 262 -50.94 -1.87 -37.44
N GLY A 263 -49.85 -1.25 -37.91
CA GLY A 263 -49.79 -0.58 -39.20
C GLY A 263 -50.11 -1.52 -40.36
N VAL A 264 -49.55 -2.72 -40.38
CA VAL A 264 -49.81 -3.74 -41.40
C VAL A 264 -51.24 -4.27 -41.32
N SER A 265 -51.79 -4.51 -40.12
CA SER A 265 -53.19 -4.92 -39.97
C SER A 265 -54.15 -3.86 -40.54
N VAL A 266 -53.88 -2.57 -40.29
CA VAL A 266 -54.68 -1.46 -40.81
C VAL A 266 -54.54 -1.32 -42.32
N VAL A 267 -53.33 -1.41 -42.87
CA VAL A 267 -53.10 -1.36 -44.33
C VAL A 267 -53.78 -2.53 -45.03
N LEU A 268 -53.68 -3.75 -44.48
CA LEU A 268 -54.39 -4.91 -45.00
C LEU A 268 -55.90 -4.70 -44.96
N PHE A 269 -56.46 -4.24 -43.84
CA PHE A 269 -57.89 -3.94 -43.73
C PHE A 269 -58.36 -2.92 -44.78
N LEU A 270 -57.59 -1.84 -45.00
CA LEU A 270 -57.93 -0.83 -46.01
C LEU A 270 -57.85 -1.41 -47.43
N VAL A 271 -56.76 -2.09 -47.78
CA VAL A 271 -56.58 -2.70 -49.11
C VAL A 271 -57.68 -3.73 -49.40
N SER A 272 -58.03 -4.54 -48.40
CA SER A 272 -59.12 -5.51 -48.48
C SER A 272 -60.49 -4.86 -48.65
N ARG A 273 -60.73 -3.72 -47.99
CA ARG A 273 -62.01 -3.01 -48.09
C ARG A 273 -62.20 -2.31 -49.44
N PHE A 274 -61.11 -1.78 -50.03
CA PHE A 274 -61.13 -0.97 -51.25
C PHE A 274 -60.86 -1.75 -52.54
N SER A 275 -60.27 -2.95 -52.46
CA SER A 275 -60.06 -3.81 -53.63
C SER A 275 -61.32 -4.61 -53.95
N PRO A 276 -62.01 -4.35 -55.09
CA PRO A 276 -63.24 -5.06 -55.45
C PRO A 276 -63.03 -6.57 -55.64
N TYR A 277 -61.79 -6.98 -55.96
CA TYR A 277 -61.41 -8.37 -56.17
C TYR A 277 -61.31 -9.22 -54.88
N GLU A 278 -61.47 -8.61 -53.70
CA GLU A 278 -61.55 -9.36 -52.42
C GLU A 278 -62.98 -9.62 -51.97
N TRP A 279 -63.97 -8.98 -52.59
CA TRP A 279 -65.38 -9.18 -52.30
C TRP A 279 -65.90 -10.35 -53.12
N HIS A 280 -66.48 -11.36 -52.46
CA HIS A 280 -67.09 -12.50 -53.14
C HIS A 280 -68.61 -12.50 -52.92
N THR A 281 -69.35 -12.89 -53.94
CA THR A 281 -70.77 -13.19 -53.82
C THR A 281 -70.88 -14.67 -53.53
N GLU A 282 -71.38 -15.05 -52.35
CA GLU A 282 -71.64 -16.47 -52.06
C GLU A 282 -72.76 -16.96 -52.98
N GLU A 283 -72.44 -17.83 -53.93
CA GLU A 283 -73.46 -18.68 -54.56
C GLU A 283 -73.72 -19.85 -53.62
N PHE A 284 -74.87 -19.84 -52.94
CA PHE A 284 -75.32 -20.97 -52.13
C PHE A 284 -75.48 -22.21 -53.02
N GLU A 285 -74.73 -23.29 -52.73
CA GLU A 285 -75.04 -24.65 -53.18
C GLU A 285 -76.31 -25.16 -52.46
N ASP A 286 -77.48 -24.58 -52.76
CA ASP A 286 -78.74 -25.31 -52.78
C ASP A 286 -79.80 -24.49 -53.53
N GLY A 287 -80.44 -25.12 -54.52
CA GLY A 287 -81.26 -24.47 -55.56
C GLY A 287 -82.54 -23.78 -55.06
N ARG A 288 -82.42 -22.63 -54.40
CA ARG A 288 -83.51 -21.67 -54.16
C ARG A 288 -83.02 -20.25 -54.44
N GLU A 289 -83.40 -19.74 -55.61
CA GLU A 289 -83.20 -18.35 -56.04
C GLU A 289 -83.83 -17.38 -55.03
N THR A 290 -82.99 -16.84 -54.14
CA THR A 290 -83.26 -15.59 -53.43
C THR A 290 -82.01 -14.73 -53.60
N GLN A 291 -82.05 -13.75 -54.51
CA GLN A 291 -80.93 -12.84 -54.75
C GLN A 291 -80.77 -11.88 -53.54
N THR A 292 -79.98 -12.29 -52.56
CA THR A 292 -79.33 -11.36 -51.65
C THR A 292 -77.92 -11.11 -52.19
N ASN A 293 -77.69 -9.91 -52.75
CA ASN A 293 -76.35 -9.41 -53.08
C ASN A 293 -75.57 -9.11 -51.79
N GLU A 294 -75.35 -10.11 -50.94
CA GLU A 294 -74.40 -10.00 -49.84
C GLU A 294 -73.04 -10.40 -50.38
N SER A 295 -72.28 -9.38 -50.76
CA SER A 295 -70.88 -9.56 -51.05
C SER A 295 -70.13 -9.65 -49.72
N THR A 296 -69.60 -10.81 -49.40
CA THR A 296 -68.89 -11.06 -48.13
C THR A 296 -67.41 -10.76 -48.32
N ASN A 297 -66.86 -10.04 -47.35
CA ASN A 297 -65.42 -9.80 -47.25
C ASN A 297 -64.94 -10.42 -45.94
N GLU A 298 -64.14 -11.48 -46.06
CA GLU A 298 -63.61 -12.21 -44.92
C GLU A 298 -62.57 -11.39 -44.13
N PHE A 299 -61.98 -10.33 -44.71
CA PHE A 299 -61.01 -9.45 -44.05
C PHE A 299 -61.69 -8.26 -43.36
N GLY A 300 -62.39 -8.54 -42.25
CA GLY A 300 -62.75 -7.53 -41.25
C GLY A 300 -61.54 -7.08 -40.40
N ILE A 301 -61.67 -6.01 -39.61
CA ILE A 301 -60.54 -5.45 -38.85
C ILE A 301 -59.89 -6.44 -37.89
N PHE A 302 -60.70 -7.31 -37.28
CA PHE A 302 -60.24 -8.39 -36.40
C PHE A 302 -59.58 -9.52 -37.19
N ASN A 303 -60.09 -9.84 -38.37
CA ASN A 303 -59.54 -10.88 -39.24
C ASN A 303 -58.23 -10.44 -39.90
N SER A 304 -58.07 -9.16 -40.25
CA SER A 304 -56.78 -8.60 -40.69
C SER A 304 -55.75 -8.61 -39.57
N LEU A 305 -56.16 -8.30 -38.34
CA LEU A 305 -55.30 -8.39 -37.16
C LEU A 305 -54.88 -9.84 -36.88
N TRP A 306 -55.84 -10.77 -36.91
CA TRP A 306 -55.62 -12.20 -36.74
C TRP A 306 -54.70 -12.78 -37.82
N PHE A 307 -54.92 -12.42 -39.08
CA PHE A 307 -54.04 -12.80 -40.19
C PHE A 307 -52.61 -12.31 -39.98
N SER A 308 -52.43 -11.03 -39.62
CA SER A 308 -51.09 -10.47 -39.37
C SER A 308 -50.38 -11.14 -38.18
N LEU A 309 -51.13 -11.56 -37.15
CA LEU A 309 -50.59 -12.28 -36.00
C LEU A 309 -50.23 -13.73 -36.36
N GLY A 310 -51.10 -14.45 -37.08
CA GLY A 310 -50.83 -15.82 -37.54
C GLY A 310 -49.64 -15.90 -38.50
N ALA A 311 -49.49 -14.89 -39.36
CA ALA A 311 -48.32 -14.70 -40.22
C ALA A 311 -47.03 -14.39 -39.42
N PHE A 312 -47.14 -13.68 -38.29
CA PHE A 312 -46.01 -13.41 -37.41
C PHE A 312 -45.60 -14.64 -36.59
N MET A 313 -46.55 -15.43 -36.10
CA MET A 313 -46.25 -16.63 -35.30
C MET A 313 -45.91 -17.88 -36.13
N GLN A 314 -45.81 -17.76 -37.46
CA GLN A 314 -45.55 -18.87 -38.40
C GLN A 314 -46.57 -20.03 -38.32
N GLN A 315 -47.79 -19.77 -37.84
CA GLN A 315 -48.84 -20.79 -37.70
C GLN A 315 -49.76 -20.86 -38.93
N GLY A 316 -49.68 -19.89 -39.83
CA GLY A 316 -50.62 -19.76 -40.94
C GLY A 316 -51.99 -19.23 -40.49
N CYS A 317 -52.89 -19.05 -41.44
CA CYS A 317 -54.27 -18.65 -41.20
C CYS A 317 -55.15 -19.28 -42.29
N ASP A 318 -56.40 -19.62 -41.95
CA ASP A 318 -57.35 -20.21 -42.91
C ASP A 318 -57.78 -19.20 -43.99
N ILE A 319 -57.67 -17.90 -43.68
CA ILE A 319 -57.97 -16.79 -44.58
C ILE A 319 -56.69 -16.28 -45.25
N SER A 320 -56.74 -16.03 -46.56
CA SER A 320 -55.60 -15.51 -47.33
C SER A 320 -56.02 -14.40 -48.30
N PRO A 321 -55.23 -13.31 -48.44
CA PRO A 321 -55.58 -12.21 -49.32
C PRO A 321 -55.61 -12.68 -50.77
N ARG A 322 -56.73 -12.39 -51.46
CA ARG A 322 -56.94 -12.79 -52.86
C ARG A 322 -56.43 -11.72 -53.84
N SER A 323 -56.51 -10.45 -53.47
CA SER A 323 -56.06 -9.37 -54.35
C SER A 323 -54.55 -9.33 -54.50
N LEU A 324 -54.06 -8.88 -55.67
CA LEU A 324 -52.64 -8.69 -55.90
C LEU A 324 -52.02 -7.70 -54.89
N SER A 325 -52.72 -6.61 -54.58
CA SER A 325 -52.30 -5.61 -53.61
C SER A 325 -52.21 -6.17 -52.19
N GLY A 326 -53.20 -6.94 -51.74
CA GLY A 326 -53.19 -7.60 -50.42
C GLY A 326 -52.09 -8.65 -50.30
N ARG A 327 -51.83 -9.40 -51.38
CA ARG A 327 -50.72 -10.38 -51.46
C ARG A 327 -49.35 -9.72 -51.39
N ILE A 328 -49.16 -8.55 -52.00
CA ILE A 328 -47.89 -7.81 -51.88
C ILE A 328 -47.66 -7.36 -50.43
N VAL A 329 -48.68 -6.80 -49.77
CA VAL A 329 -48.58 -6.39 -48.36
C VAL A 329 -48.28 -7.60 -47.46
N GLY A 330 -49.01 -8.71 -47.65
CA GLY A 330 -48.76 -9.96 -46.92
C GLY A 330 -47.37 -10.55 -47.20
N GLY A 331 -46.88 -10.49 -48.44
CA GLY A 331 -45.56 -10.99 -48.82
C GLY A 331 -44.41 -10.17 -48.21
N VAL A 332 -44.53 -8.84 -48.18
CA VAL A 332 -43.56 -7.97 -47.49
C VAL A 332 -43.60 -8.22 -45.98
N TRP A 333 -44.80 -8.40 -45.40
CA TRP A 333 -44.94 -8.76 -43.99
C TRP A 333 -44.27 -10.10 -43.69
N TRP A 334 -44.49 -11.14 -44.50
CA TRP A 334 -43.80 -12.44 -44.35
C TRP A 334 -42.29 -12.32 -44.42
N PHE A 335 -41.75 -11.56 -45.36
CA PHE A 335 -40.30 -11.36 -45.44
C PHE A 335 -39.76 -10.65 -44.20
N PHE A 336 -40.50 -9.65 -43.69
CA PHE A 336 -40.18 -8.96 -42.44
C PHE A 336 -40.23 -9.92 -41.23
N THR A 337 -41.29 -10.72 -41.08
CA THR A 337 -41.41 -11.65 -39.94
C THR A 337 -40.31 -12.69 -39.96
N LEU A 338 -39.97 -13.21 -41.15
CA LEU A 338 -38.91 -14.18 -41.34
C LEU A 338 -37.56 -13.62 -40.85
N ILE A 339 -37.19 -12.41 -41.27
CA ILE A 339 -35.94 -11.78 -40.83
C ILE A 339 -35.92 -11.57 -39.32
N ILE A 340 -37.01 -11.06 -38.74
CA ILE A 340 -37.09 -10.77 -37.31
C ILE A 340 -36.96 -12.04 -36.48
N ILE A 341 -37.68 -13.10 -36.83
CA ILE A 341 -37.65 -14.37 -36.07
C ILE A 341 -36.30 -15.07 -36.26
N SER A 342 -35.75 -15.09 -37.47
CA SER A 342 -34.40 -15.62 -37.70
C SER A 342 -33.34 -14.84 -36.91
N SER A 343 -33.41 -13.51 -36.83
CA SER A 343 -32.49 -12.72 -36.01
C SER A 343 -32.70 -12.95 -34.51
N TYR A 344 -33.95 -13.08 -34.06
CA TYR A 344 -34.27 -13.36 -32.66
C TYR A 344 -33.72 -14.72 -32.23
N THR A 345 -33.93 -15.75 -33.04
CA THR A 345 -33.43 -17.11 -32.79
C THR A 345 -31.90 -17.17 -32.79
N ALA A 346 -31.23 -16.44 -33.68
CA ALA A 346 -29.77 -16.30 -33.69
C ALA A 346 -29.25 -15.58 -32.42
N ASN A 347 -29.85 -14.45 -32.03
CA ASN A 347 -29.45 -13.69 -30.84
C ASN A 347 -29.76 -14.42 -29.54
N LEU A 348 -30.89 -15.14 -29.47
CA LEU A 348 -31.26 -15.95 -28.32
C LEU A 348 -30.25 -17.08 -28.12
N ALA A 349 -29.84 -17.76 -29.20
CA ALA A 349 -28.79 -18.78 -29.13
C ALA A 349 -27.47 -18.19 -28.59
N ALA A 350 -27.06 -17.02 -29.08
CA ALA A 350 -25.88 -16.33 -28.57
C ALA A 350 -26.02 -15.93 -27.10
N PHE A 351 -27.17 -15.38 -26.70
CA PHE A 351 -27.45 -14.93 -25.34
C PHE A 351 -27.40 -16.08 -24.33
N LEU A 352 -27.97 -17.24 -24.69
CA LEU A 352 -27.94 -18.45 -23.85
C LEU A 352 -26.52 -19.02 -23.67
N THR A 353 -25.59 -18.73 -24.58
CA THR A 353 -24.19 -19.16 -24.43
C THR A 353 -23.33 -18.21 -23.62
N VAL A 354 -23.70 -16.93 -23.51
CA VAL A 354 -22.88 -15.89 -22.88
C VAL A 354 -23.52 -15.38 -21.59
N GLU A 355 -23.11 -15.95 -20.46
CA GLU A 355 -23.42 -15.41 -19.13
C GLU A 355 -22.40 -14.32 -18.77
N ARG A 356 -22.75 -13.05 -18.97
CA ARG A 356 -21.88 -11.93 -18.55
C ARG A 356 -21.98 -11.69 -17.04
N MET A 357 -20.84 -11.49 -16.39
CA MET A 357 -20.79 -10.97 -15.02
C MET A 357 -20.90 -9.45 -15.09
N VAL A 358 -21.92 -8.87 -14.45
CA VAL A 358 -22.05 -7.42 -14.32
C VAL A 358 -21.50 -7.00 -12.95
N SER A 359 -20.48 -6.15 -12.94
CA SER A 359 -19.97 -5.54 -11.71
C SER A 359 -20.79 -4.27 -11.41
N PRO A 360 -21.29 -4.09 -10.17
CA PRO A 360 -21.99 -2.85 -9.79
C PRO A 360 -21.05 -1.65 -9.65
N ILE A 361 -19.73 -1.88 -9.55
CA ILE A 361 -18.71 -0.85 -9.36
C ILE A 361 -17.55 -1.11 -10.31
N GLU A 362 -17.10 -0.07 -11.02
CA GLU A 362 -15.91 -0.14 -11.87
C GLU A 362 -14.80 0.82 -11.41
N SER A 363 -15.16 1.87 -10.65
CA SER A 363 -14.22 2.92 -10.23
C SER A 363 -14.40 3.36 -8.77
N ALA A 364 -13.40 4.07 -8.24
CA ALA A 364 -13.52 4.75 -6.95
C ALA A 364 -14.54 5.90 -6.97
N GLU A 365 -14.80 6.48 -8.14
CA GLU A 365 -15.83 7.52 -8.28
C GLU A 365 -17.22 6.95 -8.01
N ASP A 366 -17.51 5.76 -8.53
CA ASP A 366 -18.78 5.08 -8.30
C ASP A 366 -19.01 4.85 -6.81
N LEU A 367 -17.98 4.35 -6.10
CA LEU A 367 -18.00 4.19 -4.64
C LEU A 367 -18.31 5.50 -3.91
N SER A 368 -17.79 6.63 -4.39
CA SER A 368 -17.99 7.95 -3.77
C SER A 368 -19.38 8.56 -4.05
N LYS A 369 -20.07 8.11 -5.10
CA LYS A 369 -21.41 8.61 -5.50
C LYS A 369 -22.54 7.88 -4.77
N GLN A 370 -22.33 6.65 -4.37
CA GLN A 370 -23.31 5.78 -3.71
C GLN A 370 -23.00 5.56 -2.21
N THR A 371 -23.99 5.07 -1.46
CA THR A 371 -23.87 4.77 -0.02
C THR A 371 -24.30 3.35 0.36
N GLU A 372 -24.67 2.52 -0.62
CA GLU A 372 -25.18 1.16 -0.40
C GLU A 372 -24.06 0.15 -0.11
N ILE A 373 -22.90 0.35 -0.73
CA ILE A 373 -21.70 -0.46 -0.59
C ILE A 373 -20.71 0.33 0.26
N ALA A 374 -20.52 -0.12 1.49
CA ALA A 374 -19.53 0.47 2.38
C ALA A 374 -18.11 0.14 1.90
N TYR A 375 -17.14 0.98 2.23
CA TYR A 375 -15.74 0.73 1.88
C TYR A 375 -14.80 1.22 2.99
N GLY A 376 -13.67 0.53 3.13
CA GLY A 376 -12.69 0.81 4.18
C GLY A 376 -11.31 0.26 3.86
N THR A 377 -10.35 0.59 4.73
CA THR A 377 -8.92 0.27 4.59
C THR A 377 -8.38 -0.37 5.87
N LEU A 378 -7.12 -0.80 5.84
CA LEU A 378 -6.39 -1.21 7.05
C LEU A 378 -6.18 -0.03 8.00
N ASP A 379 -6.38 -0.24 9.30
CA ASP A 379 -6.41 0.81 10.33
C ASP A 379 -5.04 1.50 10.57
N SER A 380 -3.95 0.73 10.46
CA SER A 380 -2.56 1.22 10.57
C SER A 380 -1.81 1.17 9.22
N GLY A 381 -2.54 1.27 8.11
CA GLY A 381 -1.99 1.18 6.75
C GLY A 381 -1.62 2.54 6.15
N SER A 382 -0.66 2.53 5.21
CA SER A 382 -0.28 3.71 4.40
C SER A 382 -1.45 4.25 3.58
N THR A 383 -2.36 3.38 3.12
CA THR A 383 -3.58 3.73 2.39
C THR A 383 -4.54 4.60 3.21
N LYS A 384 -4.68 4.35 4.52
CA LYS A 384 -5.53 5.19 5.38
C LYS A 384 -4.99 6.62 5.47
N GLU A 385 -3.67 6.75 5.67
CA GLU A 385 -3.02 8.05 5.73
C GLU A 385 -3.02 8.77 4.37
N PHE A 386 -2.93 8.01 3.27
CA PHE A 386 -3.08 8.55 1.92
C PHE A 386 -4.42 9.26 1.75
N PHE A 387 -5.55 8.61 2.08
CA PHE A 387 -6.86 9.23 1.99
C PHE A 387 -7.02 10.43 2.94
N ARG A 388 -6.45 10.35 4.15
CA ARG A 388 -6.46 11.46 5.12
C ARG A 388 -5.75 12.72 4.60
N ARG A 389 -4.68 12.56 3.81
CA ARG A 389 -3.87 13.68 3.29
C ARG A 389 -4.21 14.05 1.85
N SER A 390 -5.08 13.30 1.20
CA SER A 390 -5.39 13.50 -0.21
C SER A 390 -6.08 14.85 -0.43
N LYS A 391 -5.69 15.54 -1.50
CA LYS A 391 -6.29 16.83 -1.92
C LYS A 391 -7.25 16.68 -3.10
N ILE A 392 -7.42 15.45 -3.60
CA ILE A 392 -8.31 15.16 -4.73
C ILE A 392 -9.74 15.05 -4.20
N ALA A 393 -10.67 15.82 -4.76
CA ALA A 393 -12.04 15.94 -4.25
C ALA A 393 -12.76 14.59 -4.08
N VAL A 394 -12.58 13.65 -5.01
CA VAL A 394 -13.16 12.29 -4.91
C VAL A 394 -12.63 11.54 -3.69
N PHE A 395 -11.32 11.61 -3.45
CA PHE A 395 -10.66 10.91 -2.33
C PHE A 395 -10.94 11.58 -0.99
N ASP A 396 -11.07 12.91 -0.96
CA ASP A 396 -11.48 13.65 0.23
C ASP A 396 -12.94 13.33 0.63
N LYS A 397 -13.84 13.20 -0.36
CA LYS A 397 -15.21 12.72 -0.12
C LYS A 397 -15.22 11.30 0.43
N MET A 398 -14.41 10.40 -0.13
CA MET A 398 -14.25 9.04 0.38
C MET A 398 -13.69 9.01 1.81
N TRP A 399 -12.70 9.86 2.11
CA TRP A 399 -12.14 9.98 3.46
C TRP A 399 -13.18 10.50 4.46
N THR A 400 -13.96 11.50 4.07
CA THR A 400 -15.04 12.05 4.90
C THR A 400 -16.06 10.96 5.24
N TYR A 401 -16.48 10.17 4.25
CA TYR A 401 -17.31 8.99 4.48
C TYR A 401 -16.65 8.00 5.46
N MET A 402 -15.42 7.55 5.18
CA MET A 402 -14.71 6.57 6.01
C MET A 402 -14.51 7.05 7.46
N LYS A 403 -14.33 8.35 7.66
CA LYS A 403 -14.20 8.97 8.99
C LYS A 403 -15.54 9.01 9.75
N SER A 404 -16.64 9.24 9.04
CA SER A 404 -17.99 9.34 9.62
C SER A 404 -18.77 8.02 9.69
N ALA A 405 -18.22 6.94 9.11
CA ALA A 405 -18.95 5.68 8.96
C ALA A 405 -19.12 4.95 10.30
N GLU A 406 -20.38 4.68 10.65
CA GLU A 406 -20.78 3.86 11.80
C GLU A 406 -21.60 2.65 11.32
N PRO A 407 -21.19 1.40 11.61
CA PRO A 407 -19.99 0.99 12.36
C PRO A 407 -18.69 1.18 11.56
N SER A 408 -17.55 1.17 12.27
CA SER A 408 -16.22 1.36 11.67
C SER A 408 -16.00 0.51 10.41
N VAL A 409 -15.58 1.18 9.35
CA VAL A 409 -15.18 0.54 8.08
C VAL A 409 -13.73 0.08 8.09
N PHE A 410 -12.92 0.54 9.05
CA PHE A 410 -11.51 0.12 9.16
C PHE A 410 -11.39 -1.27 9.78
N VAL A 411 -10.40 -2.03 9.31
CA VAL A 411 -10.07 -3.37 9.80
C VAL A 411 -8.65 -3.42 10.36
N ARG A 412 -8.37 -4.34 11.28
CA ARG A 412 -7.08 -4.44 11.96
C ARG A 412 -6.06 -5.27 11.20
N THR A 413 -6.53 -6.27 10.46
CA THR A 413 -5.68 -7.18 9.67
C THR A 413 -6.19 -7.32 8.24
N THR A 414 -5.30 -7.66 7.31
CA THR A 414 -5.65 -7.91 5.90
C THR A 414 -6.69 -9.03 5.77
N ALA A 415 -6.51 -10.13 6.53
CA ALA A 415 -7.42 -11.27 6.51
C ALA A 415 -8.85 -10.91 6.98
N GLU A 416 -8.98 -10.02 7.97
CA GLU A 416 -10.28 -9.49 8.42
C GLU A 416 -10.99 -8.73 7.31
N GLY A 417 -10.28 -7.86 6.59
CA GLY A 417 -10.82 -7.12 5.43
C GLY A 417 -11.31 -8.04 4.32
N VAL A 418 -10.51 -9.04 3.94
CA VAL A 418 -10.88 -10.04 2.94
C VAL A 418 -12.12 -10.83 3.38
N ALA A 419 -12.13 -11.33 4.62
CA ALA A 419 -13.27 -12.08 5.15
C ALA A 419 -14.55 -11.22 5.22
N ARG A 420 -14.42 -9.93 5.55
CA ARG A 420 -15.54 -8.98 5.57
C ARG A 420 -16.14 -8.80 4.17
N VAL A 421 -15.33 -8.63 3.13
CA VAL A 421 -15.79 -8.58 1.73
C VAL A 421 -16.55 -9.86 1.35
N ARG A 422 -15.97 -11.03 1.67
CA ARG A 422 -16.58 -12.33 1.35
C ARG A 422 -17.96 -12.54 2.00
N LYS A 423 -18.12 -12.10 3.25
CA LYS A 423 -19.35 -12.24 4.05
C LYS A 423 -20.41 -11.20 3.75
N SER A 424 -20.02 -10.02 3.25
CA SER A 424 -20.94 -8.88 3.06
C SER A 424 -21.81 -8.96 1.81
N LYS A 425 -21.77 -10.07 1.05
CA LYS A 425 -22.60 -10.30 -0.15
C LYS A 425 -22.64 -9.10 -1.13
N GLY A 426 -21.48 -8.46 -1.34
CA GLY A 426 -21.37 -7.30 -2.24
C GLY A 426 -21.72 -5.94 -1.63
N LYS A 427 -21.99 -5.85 -0.32
CA LYS A 427 -22.25 -4.58 0.41
C LYS A 427 -21.01 -3.97 1.08
N TYR A 428 -19.84 -4.55 0.86
CA TYR A 428 -18.58 -4.01 1.37
C TYR A 428 -17.45 -4.20 0.35
N ALA A 429 -16.71 -3.13 0.09
CA ALA A 429 -15.49 -3.12 -0.72
C ALA A 429 -14.27 -2.84 0.17
N TYR A 430 -13.14 -3.46 -0.14
CA TYR A 430 -11.91 -3.30 0.63
C TYR A 430 -10.80 -2.69 -0.22
N LEU A 431 -10.19 -1.62 0.30
CA LEU A 431 -9.11 -0.91 -0.36
C LEU A 431 -7.77 -1.41 0.15
N LEU A 432 -7.00 -2.03 -0.74
CA LEU A 432 -5.71 -2.65 -0.44
C LEU A 432 -4.77 -2.56 -1.65
N GLU A 433 -3.49 -2.88 -1.44
CA GLU A 433 -2.49 -2.84 -2.50
C GLU A 433 -2.76 -3.89 -3.60
N SER A 434 -2.49 -3.54 -4.86
CA SER A 434 -2.85 -4.34 -6.04
C SER A 434 -2.23 -5.74 -6.03
N THR A 435 -1.00 -5.87 -5.55
CA THR A 435 -0.30 -7.16 -5.46
C THR A 435 -1.02 -8.14 -4.54
N MET A 436 -1.54 -7.64 -3.41
CA MET A 436 -2.33 -8.44 -2.48
C MET A 436 -3.69 -8.79 -3.08
N ASN A 437 -4.32 -7.84 -3.78
CA ASN A 437 -5.62 -8.08 -4.41
C ASN A 437 -5.54 -9.19 -5.47
N GLU A 438 -4.57 -9.10 -6.37
CA GLU A 438 -4.30 -10.09 -7.42
C GLU A 438 -3.93 -11.46 -6.83
N TYR A 439 -3.14 -11.48 -5.75
CA TYR A 439 -2.83 -12.71 -5.04
C TYR A 439 -4.08 -13.39 -4.43
N ILE A 440 -4.93 -12.62 -3.73
CA ILE A 440 -6.13 -13.16 -3.07
C ILE A 440 -7.17 -13.61 -4.10
N GLU A 441 -7.28 -12.92 -5.24
CA GLU A 441 -8.13 -13.34 -6.36
C GLU A 441 -7.79 -14.74 -6.90
N GLN A 442 -6.50 -15.10 -6.90
CA GLN A 442 -6.03 -16.43 -7.29
C GLN A 442 -6.21 -17.50 -6.20
N ARG A 443 -6.64 -17.14 -4.99
CA ARG A 443 -6.87 -18.10 -3.91
C ARG A 443 -8.29 -18.65 -3.94
N LYS A 444 -8.42 -19.95 -3.67
CA LYS A 444 -9.72 -20.59 -3.44
C LYS A 444 -10.49 -19.86 -2.32
N PRO A 445 -11.81 -19.65 -2.46
CA PRO A 445 -12.70 -20.17 -3.51
C PRO A 445 -12.84 -19.26 -4.75
N CYS A 446 -11.89 -18.35 -5.02
CA CYS A 446 -11.91 -17.42 -6.15
C CYS A 446 -13.14 -16.49 -6.16
N ASP A 447 -13.54 -16.04 -4.96
CA ASP A 447 -14.76 -15.26 -4.72
C ASP A 447 -14.51 -13.76 -4.50
N THR A 448 -13.29 -13.30 -4.76
CA THR A 448 -12.90 -11.89 -4.77
C THR A 448 -12.54 -11.48 -6.19
N MET A 449 -12.64 -10.19 -6.49
CA MET A 449 -12.33 -9.63 -7.80
C MET A 449 -11.76 -8.23 -7.63
N LYS A 450 -10.68 -7.92 -8.36
CA LYS A 450 -10.19 -6.55 -8.52
C LYS A 450 -11.07 -5.79 -9.52
N VAL A 451 -11.46 -4.57 -9.15
CA VAL A 451 -12.19 -3.66 -10.06
C VAL A 451 -11.42 -2.36 -10.25
N GLY A 452 -11.52 -1.83 -11.47
CA GLY A 452 -10.86 -0.59 -11.88
C GLY A 452 -9.34 -0.68 -11.98
N GLY A 453 -8.75 0.45 -12.37
CA GLY A 453 -7.30 0.65 -12.33
C GLY A 453 -6.78 0.93 -10.92
N ASN A 454 -5.45 0.99 -10.79
CA ASN A 454 -4.83 1.44 -9.55
C ASN A 454 -5.07 2.95 -9.37
N LEU A 455 -5.32 3.38 -8.14
CA LEU A 455 -5.64 4.78 -7.81
C LEU A 455 -4.39 5.67 -7.73
N ASP A 456 -3.23 5.04 -7.55
CA ASP A 456 -1.93 5.69 -7.48
C ASP A 456 -0.81 4.74 -7.96
N SER A 457 0.43 5.26 -7.97
CA SER A 457 1.64 4.51 -8.26
C SER A 457 2.57 4.59 -7.06
N LYS A 458 2.84 3.43 -6.45
CA LYS A 458 3.74 3.24 -5.30
C LYS A 458 4.70 2.09 -5.58
N GLY A 459 5.64 1.89 -4.66
CA GLY A 459 6.45 0.69 -4.66
C GLY A 459 6.84 0.24 -3.27
N TYR A 460 7.15 -1.04 -3.15
CA TYR A 460 7.86 -1.56 -1.99
C TYR A 460 9.35 -1.32 -2.12
N GLY A 461 9.96 -0.89 -1.02
CA GLY A 461 11.40 -0.73 -0.89
C GLY A 461 11.90 -1.44 0.36
N ILE A 462 13.19 -1.79 0.35
CA ILE A 462 13.88 -2.29 1.53
C ILE A 462 14.22 -1.07 2.39
N ALA A 463 13.93 -1.14 3.68
CA ALA A 463 14.18 -0.03 4.59
C ALA A 463 15.36 -0.31 5.52
N THR A 464 16.17 0.73 5.76
CA THR A 464 17.29 0.71 6.71
C THR A 464 17.17 1.90 7.68
N PRO A 465 17.80 1.81 8.87
CA PRO A 465 17.98 2.96 9.75
C PRO A 465 18.68 4.09 8.99
N LYS A 466 18.27 5.33 9.28
CA LYS A 466 18.77 6.51 8.57
C LYS A 466 20.31 6.63 8.70
N GLY A 467 21.00 6.78 7.57
CA GLY A 467 22.46 6.88 7.54
C GLY A 467 23.20 5.56 7.81
N SER A 468 22.52 4.42 7.76
CA SER A 468 23.15 3.10 7.86
C SER A 468 24.03 2.81 6.63
N SER A 469 25.20 2.20 6.85
CA SER A 469 26.09 1.74 5.77
C SER A 469 25.54 0.55 4.97
N LEU A 470 24.43 -0.05 5.41
CA LEU A 470 23.74 -1.13 4.71
C LEU A 470 22.95 -0.68 3.48
N ARG A 471 22.66 0.62 3.34
CA ARG A 471 21.92 1.18 2.20
C ARG A 471 22.86 1.40 1.03
#